data_AF-A0A081AMC6-F1
#
_entry.id   AF-A0A081AMC6-F1
#
_cell.length_a   1.000
_cell.length_b   1.000
_cell.length_c   1.000
_cell.angle_alpha   90.00
_cell.angle_beta   90.00
_cell.angle_gamma   90.00
#
_symmetry.space_group_name_H-M   'P 1'
#
loop_
_entity.id
_entity.type
_entity.pdbx_description
1 polymer ?
#
loop_
_entity_poly.entity_id
_entity_poly.type
_entity_poly.pdbx_seq_one_letter_code
_entity_poly.pdbx_strand_id
1 'polypeptide(L)'
;MPIYRDEIARKLAQVPVEERLVVRHTAIAAGITRHLVTAMLKEGRLHRSSTRIKPFLTAQNKHMRVEHVLSYIDDESHEFQSMENVVHIDEKWFNQDTNKRTYMLDEELPPQRDRKRKNFIPKTMFLAAVARPTYDFHRKCRWNGKIGIWALTEKYVAQRSSQYRPKGTICTRNIESIDREVYKSKITLSLISRRWTPTSSQLGWSIRLIFQPPNSPDLNVLDLGLFASMQSLQYRIPIYKITDLIDAVDDAYKTMSADTLDDIFLTLQSCMLCILKEDGGNQYKLPHMAKAKLRRANWF
;
A
#
# COMPACT_ATOMS: atom_id res chain seq x y z
N MET A 1 -11.89 -47.59 -10.48
CA MET A 1 -10.74 -47.68 -9.56
C MET A 1 -10.85 -46.57 -8.54
N PRO A 2 -10.87 -46.86 -7.22
CA PRO A 2 -10.87 -45.81 -6.22
C PRO A 2 -9.57 -45.03 -6.35
N ILE A 3 -9.69 -43.73 -6.58
CA ILE A 3 -8.51 -42.89 -6.70
C ILE A 3 -7.93 -42.71 -5.29
N TYR A 4 -6.79 -43.34 -5.00
CA TYR A 4 -6.09 -43.16 -3.73
C TYR A 4 -5.51 -41.73 -3.65
N ARG A 5 -6.37 -40.78 -3.27
CA ARG A 5 -6.02 -39.36 -3.11
C ARG A 5 -4.86 -39.16 -2.15
N ASP A 6 -4.72 -40.02 -1.15
CA ASP A 6 -3.60 -40.01 -0.20
C ASP A 6 -2.28 -40.44 -0.86
N GLU A 7 -2.33 -41.37 -1.81
CA GLU A 7 -1.16 -41.77 -2.59
C GLU A 7 -0.72 -40.64 -3.52
N ILE A 8 -1.69 -39.96 -4.15
CA ILE A 8 -1.43 -38.78 -4.98
C ILE A 8 -0.82 -37.66 -4.15
N ALA A 9 -1.35 -37.41 -2.94
CA ALA A 9 -0.80 -36.41 -2.03
C ALA A 9 0.66 -36.73 -1.64
N ARG A 10 0.99 -38.01 -1.39
CA ARG A 10 2.36 -38.44 -1.12
C ARG A 10 3.29 -38.22 -2.32
N LYS A 11 2.86 -38.58 -3.53
CA LYS A 11 3.63 -38.33 -4.77
C LYS A 11 3.87 -36.84 -4.99
N LEU A 12 2.84 -36.02 -4.78
CA LEU A 12 2.97 -34.57 -4.83
C LEU A 12 3.92 -34.04 -3.76
N ALA A 13 3.88 -34.58 -2.54
CA ALA A 13 4.73 -34.14 -1.43
C ALA A 13 6.23 -34.36 -1.68
N GLN A 14 6.59 -35.37 -2.49
CA GLN A 14 7.99 -35.68 -2.86
C GLN A 14 8.58 -34.69 -3.88
N VAL A 15 7.75 -34.00 -4.65
CA VAL A 15 8.21 -32.99 -5.62
C VAL A 15 8.54 -31.69 -4.86
N PRO A 16 9.71 -31.06 -5.02
CA PRO A 16 10.00 -29.77 -4.40
C PRO A 16 8.93 -28.71 -4.73
N VAL A 17 8.60 -27.83 -3.77
CA VAL A 17 7.52 -26.84 -3.96
C VAL A 17 7.81 -25.91 -5.13
N GLU A 18 9.09 -25.62 -5.37
CA GLU A 18 9.64 -24.79 -6.44
C GLU A 18 9.31 -25.36 -7.83
N GLU A 19 9.08 -26.66 -7.94
CA GLU A 19 8.73 -27.34 -9.20
C GLU A 19 7.21 -27.46 -9.40
N ARG A 20 6.40 -27.20 -8.36
CA ARG A 20 4.93 -27.33 -8.40
C ARG A 20 4.22 -26.07 -8.95
N LEU A 21 4.80 -25.43 -9.97
CA LEU A 21 4.32 -24.12 -10.48
C LEU A 21 3.08 -24.23 -11.38
N VAL A 22 3.09 -25.22 -12.27
CA VAL A 22 2.06 -25.39 -13.31
C VAL A 22 1.54 -26.81 -13.23
N VAL A 23 0.20 -26.97 -13.27
CA VAL A 23 -0.48 -28.28 -13.20
C VAL A 23 0.19 -29.35 -14.08
N ARG A 24 0.60 -28.97 -15.29
CA ARG A 24 1.31 -29.85 -16.22
C ARG A 24 2.68 -30.29 -15.69
N HIS A 25 3.52 -29.37 -15.23
CA HIS A 25 4.86 -29.69 -14.73
C HIS A 25 4.78 -30.48 -13.43
N THR A 26 3.90 -30.07 -12.51
CA THR A 26 3.62 -30.80 -11.27
C THR A 26 3.20 -32.24 -11.53
N ALA A 27 2.34 -32.47 -12.53
CA ALA A 27 1.89 -33.80 -12.90
C ALA A 27 3.04 -34.67 -13.44
N ILE A 28 3.89 -34.11 -14.31
CA ILE A 28 5.07 -34.81 -14.84
C ILE A 28 6.05 -35.16 -13.73
N ALA A 29 6.42 -34.18 -12.89
CA ALA A 29 7.37 -34.38 -11.79
C ALA A 29 6.87 -35.41 -10.75
N ALA A 30 5.56 -35.43 -10.47
CA ALA A 30 4.96 -36.38 -9.55
C ALA A 30 4.60 -37.74 -10.19
N GLY A 31 4.83 -37.93 -11.50
CA GLY A 31 4.47 -39.16 -12.22
C GLY A 31 2.96 -39.45 -12.24
N ILE A 32 2.12 -38.43 -12.27
CA ILE A 32 0.64 -38.54 -12.26
C ILE A 32 0.02 -37.79 -13.44
N THR A 33 -1.27 -38.01 -13.69
CA THR A 33 -1.98 -37.31 -14.77
C THR A 33 -2.39 -35.89 -14.35
N ARG A 34 -2.48 -34.98 -15.32
CA ARG A 34 -2.95 -33.58 -15.11
C ARG A 34 -4.34 -33.54 -14.46
N HIS A 35 -5.22 -34.47 -14.83
CA HIS A 35 -6.57 -34.57 -14.31
C HIS A 35 -6.57 -34.78 -12.78
N LEU A 36 -5.66 -35.59 -12.26
CA LEU A 36 -5.54 -35.85 -10.82
C LEU A 36 -5.09 -34.62 -10.04
N VAL A 37 -4.14 -33.85 -10.58
CA VAL A 37 -3.70 -32.59 -9.96
C VAL A 37 -4.84 -31.56 -9.95
N THR A 38 -5.60 -31.44 -11.05
CA THR A 38 -6.77 -30.55 -11.11
C THR A 38 -7.88 -31.01 -10.18
N ALA A 39 -8.11 -32.31 -10.03
CA ALA A 39 -9.06 -32.86 -9.08
C ALA A 39 -8.67 -32.51 -7.63
N MET A 40 -7.40 -32.68 -7.25
CA MET A 40 -6.89 -32.28 -5.93
C MET A 40 -7.08 -30.78 -5.65
N LEU A 41 -6.92 -29.92 -6.68
CA LEU A 41 -7.21 -28.49 -6.58
C LEU A 41 -8.72 -28.21 -6.38
N LYS A 42 -9.58 -28.88 -7.15
CA LYS A 42 -11.05 -28.70 -7.07
C LYS A 42 -11.62 -29.21 -5.75
N GLU A 43 -11.06 -30.29 -5.22
CA GLU A 43 -11.43 -30.89 -3.94
C GLU A 43 -10.84 -30.13 -2.73
N GLY A 44 -9.99 -29.12 -2.96
CA GLY A 44 -9.35 -28.37 -1.89
C GLY A 44 -8.32 -29.17 -1.08
N ARG A 45 -7.77 -30.25 -1.65
CA ARG A 45 -6.68 -31.02 -1.03
C ARG A 45 -5.30 -30.53 -1.46
N LEU A 46 -5.26 -29.76 -2.55
CA LEU A 46 -4.10 -28.98 -3.00
C LEU A 46 -4.55 -27.53 -3.16
N HIS A 47 -3.69 -26.59 -2.79
CA HIS A 47 -4.00 -25.16 -2.89
C HIS A 47 -2.92 -24.44 -3.68
N ARG A 48 -3.33 -23.43 -4.46
CA ARG A 48 -2.40 -22.47 -5.02
C ARG A 48 -2.13 -21.41 -3.95
N SER A 49 -0.88 -21.29 -3.55
CA SER A 49 -0.41 -20.22 -2.66
C SER A 49 0.46 -19.26 -3.45
N SER A 50 0.19 -17.96 -3.34
CA SER A 50 1.08 -16.93 -3.86
C SER A 50 2.03 -16.48 -2.74
N THR A 51 3.33 -16.60 -2.96
CA THR A 51 4.34 -15.99 -2.08
C THR A 51 4.64 -14.57 -2.56
N ARG A 52 4.84 -13.64 -1.61
CA ARG A 52 5.36 -12.30 -1.91
C ARG A 52 6.84 -12.28 -1.59
N ILE A 53 7.65 -11.71 -2.49
CA ILE A 53 9.04 -11.43 -2.21
C ILE A 53 9.07 -10.36 -1.11
N LYS A 54 9.67 -10.70 0.03
CA LYS A 54 9.84 -9.78 1.17
C LYS A 54 11.25 -9.18 1.13
N PRO A 55 11.45 -7.94 1.61
CA PRO A 55 12.77 -7.36 1.71
C PRO A 55 13.71 -8.25 2.54
N PHE A 56 14.97 -8.32 2.12
CA PHE A 56 15.99 -8.98 2.91
C PHE A 56 16.34 -8.15 4.15
N LEU A 57 16.43 -8.81 5.31
CA LEU A 57 16.76 -8.19 6.59
C LEU A 57 18.05 -8.79 7.14
N THR A 58 19.04 -7.92 7.38
CA THR A 58 20.23 -8.27 8.17
C THR A 58 19.87 -8.36 9.65
N ALA A 59 20.76 -8.94 10.47
CA ALA A 59 20.59 -8.94 11.93
C ALA A 59 20.44 -7.50 12.48
N GLN A 60 21.21 -6.55 11.95
CA GLN A 60 21.10 -5.14 12.30
C GLN A 60 19.74 -4.54 11.92
N ASN A 61 19.21 -4.86 10.74
CA ASN A 61 17.87 -4.39 10.34
C ASN A 61 16.79 -4.92 11.28
N LYS A 62 16.88 -6.19 11.68
CA LYS A 62 15.95 -6.78 12.64
C LYS A 62 16.02 -6.08 14.00
N HIS A 63 17.23 -5.84 14.51
CA HIS A 63 17.43 -5.14 15.78
C HIS A 63 16.83 -3.72 15.75
N MET A 64 17.14 -2.92 14.72
CA MET A 64 16.57 -1.57 14.55
C MET A 64 15.04 -1.59 14.45
N ARG A 65 14.46 -2.65 13.85
CA ARG A 65 13.00 -2.84 13.82
C ARG A 65 12.42 -3.09 15.21
N VAL A 66 13.06 -3.92 16.02
CA VAL A 66 12.63 -4.16 17.41
C VAL A 66 12.72 -2.87 18.23
N GLU A 67 13.86 -2.17 18.20
CA GLU A 67 14.04 -0.89 18.91
C GLU A 67 12.98 0.14 18.51
N HIS A 68 12.71 0.24 17.20
CA HIS A 68 11.67 1.13 16.69
C HIS A 68 10.30 0.75 17.25
N VAL A 69 9.93 -0.53 17.24
CA VAL A 69 8.64 -0.97 17.79
C VAL A 69 8.54 -0.70 19.30
N LEU A 70 9.60 -0.96 20.06
CA LEU A 70 9.64 -0.71 21.50
C LEU A 70 9.40 0.77 21.83
N SER A 71 9.84 1.70 20.97
CA SER A 71 9.58 3.14 21.17
C SER A 71 8.09 3.55 21.12
N TYR A 72 7.22 2.66 20.61
CA TYR A 72 5.77 2.84 20.59
C TYR A 72 5.05 2.13 21.75
N ILE A 73 5.79 1.43 22.62
CA ILE A 73 5.23 0.77 23.79
C ILE A 73 5.50 1.67 25.00
N ASP A 74 4.50 1.80 25.85
CA ASP A 74 4.63 2.48 27.13
C ASP A 74 5.20 1.52 28.17
N ASP A 75 6.26 1.94 28.88
CA ASP A 75 7.02 1.09 29.79
C ASP A 75 6.21 0.67 31.03
N GLU A 76 5.22 1.45 31.44
CA GLU A 76 4.39 1.16 32.62
C GLU A 76 3.23 0.23 32.26
N SER A 77 2.43 0.60 31.27
CA SER A 77 1.24 -0.16 30.87
C SER A 77 1.56 -1.38 30.00
N HIS A 78 2.72 -1.41 29.35
CA HIS A 78 3.06 -2.36 28.29
C HIS A 78 2.07 -2.38 27.11
N GLU A 79 1.30 -1.31 26.97
CA GLU A 79 0.38 -1.10 25.86
C GLU A 79 1.02 -0.24 24.77
N PHE A 80 0.52 -0.33 23.54
CA PHE A 80 0.93 0.58 22.49
C PHE A 80 0.39 1.98 22.76
N GLN A 81 1.25 2.98 22.57
CA GLN A 81 0.86 4.37 22.53
C GLN A 81 -0.23 4.60 21.47
N SER A 82 -1.08 5.60 21.71
CA SER A 82 -2.21 5.92 20.85
C SER A 82 -1.80 6.39 19.44
N MET A 83 -0.55 6.86 19.26
CA MET A 83 0.00 7.40 18.01
C MET A 83 -0.75 8.63 17.47
N GLU A 84 -1.50 9.34 18.31
CA GLU A 84 -2.26 10.53 17.92
C GLU A 84 -1.37 11.73 17.55
N ASN A 85 -0.13 11.74 18.05
CA ASN A 85 0.91 12.74 17.80
C ASN A 85 1.86 12.34 16.65
N VAL A 86 1.58 11.25 15.92
CA VAL A 86 2.46 10.73 14.86
C VAL A 86 1.86 11.01 13.50
N VAL A 87 2.68 11.58 12.62
CA VAL A 87 2.36 11.83 11.21
C VAL A 87 3.23 10.95 10.33
N HIS A 88 2.59 10.07 9.55
CA HIS A 88 3.26 9.29 8.52
C HIS A 88 3.32 10.09 7.22
N ILE A 89 4.51 10.14 6.63
CA ILE A 89 4.81 10.86 5.38
C ILE A 89 5.57 9.90 4.46
N ASP A 90 5.19 9.86 3.19
CA ASP A 90 5.83 8.99 2.19
C ASP A 90 5.43 9.38 0.77
N GLU A 91 6.19 8.90 -0.20
CA GLU A 91 5.94 9.10 -1.61
C GLU A 91 5.55 7.83 -2.34
N LYS A 92 4.74 7.99 -3.39
CA LYS A 92 4.45 6.87 -4.28
C LYS A 92 4.22 7.29 -5.72
N TRP A 93 4.73 6.46 -6.62
CA TRP A 93 4.35 6.48 -8.03
C TRP A 93 3.02 5.79 -8.26
N PHE A 94 2.07 6.53 -8.83
CA PHE A 94 0.81 5.99 -9.35
C PHE A 94 0.92 5.84 -10.86
N ASN A 95 0.58 4.65 -11.36
CA ASN A 95 0.57 4.38 -12.80
C ASN A 95 -0.81 4.75 -13.36
N GLN A 96 -0.83 5.40 -14.52
CA GLN A 96 -2.07 5.69 -15.27
C GLN A 96 -2.85 4.41 -15.57
N ASP A 97 -2.15 3.31 -15.79
CA ASP A 97 -2.76 2.07 -16.23
C ASP A 97 -2.02 0.83 -15.70
N THR A 98 -2.74 -0.28 -15.65
CA THR A 98 -2.23 -1.58 -15.18
C THR A 98 -2.78 -2.72 -16.03
N ASN A 99 -2.15 -3.89 -15.92
CA ASN A 99 -2.68 -5.11 -16.52
C ASN A 99 -3.95 -5.51 -15.76
N LYS A 100 -5.08 -5.52 -16.48
CA LYS A 100 -6.38 -5.87 -15.91
C LYS A 100 -6.75 -7.28 -16.37
N ARG A 101 -7.41 -8.04 -15.49
CA ARG A 101 -8.07 -9.30 -15.84
C ARG A 101 -9.56 -9.01 -15.93
N THR A 102 -10.14 -9.22 -17.10
CA THR A 102 -11.56 -9.01 -17.37
C THR A 102 -12.22 -10.36 -17.63
N TYR A 103 -13.40 -10.57 -17.07
CA TYR A 103 -14.28 -11.66 -17.49
C TYR A 103 -14.89 -11.26 -18.83
N MET A 104 -14.95 -12.20 -19.77
CA MET A 104 -15.45 -12.00 -21.14
C MET A 104 -16.34 -13.18 -21.49
N LEU A 105 -17.37 -12.94 -22.29
CA LEU A 105 -18.17 -14.01 -22.89
C LEU A 105 -17.36 -14.74 -23.98
N ASP A 106 -17.79 -15.95 -24.36
CA ASP A 106 -17.04 -16.80 -25.28
C ASP A 106 -16.83 -16.16 -26.68
N GLU A 107 -17.75 -15.29 -27.10
CA GLU A 107 -17.69 -14.57 -28.38
C GLU A 107 -17.09 -13.15 -28.25
N GLU A 108 -16.77 -12.71 -27.04
CA GLU A 108 -16.22 -11.38 -26.80
C GLU A 108 -14.69 -11.38 -26.95
N LEU A 109 -14.20 -10.51 -27.83
CA LEU A 109 -12.77 -10.24 -27.93
C LEU A 109 -12.35 -9.22 -26.87
N PRO A 110 -11.17 -9.39 -26.25
CA PRO A 110 -10.65 -8.40 -25.32
C PRO A 110 -10.48 -7.05 -26.02
N PRO A 111 -10.78 -5.93 -25.33
CA PRO A 111 -10.56 -4.61 -25.89
C PRO A 111 -9.07 -4.43 -26.22
N GLN A 112 -8.77 -4.06 -27.46
CA GLN A 112 -7.41 -3.81 -27.91
C GLN A 112 -6.86 -2.57 -27.19
N ARG A 113 -5.69 -2.72 -26.56
CA ARG A 113 -5.01 -1.67 -25.78
C ARG A 113 -3.56 -1.58 -26.22
N ASP A 114 -3.26 -0.62 -27.09
CA ASP A 114 -1.93 -0.50 -27.69
C ASP A 114 -1.04 0.52 -26.96
N ARG A 115 0.19 0.09 -26.71
CA ARG A 115 1.30 0.92 -26.21
C ARG A 115 2.60 0.40 -26.80
N LYS A 116 3.54 1.30 -27.13
CA LYS A 116 4.85 0.91 -27.68
C LYS A 116 5.65 0.01 -26.74
N ARG A 117 5.70 0.32 -25.42
CA ARG A 117 6.26 -0.54 -24.36
C ARG A 117 5.60 -0.25 -23.01
N LYS A 118 5.65 -1.21 -22.09
CA LYS A 118 5.12 -1.07 -20.71
C LYS A 118 5.78 0.06 -19.91
N ASN A 119 7.05 0.35 -20.16
CA ASN A 119 7.78 1.44 -19.49
C ASN A 119 7.30 2.85 -19.90
N PHE A 120 6.51 2.96 -20.97
CA PHE A 120 5.90 4.21 -21.39
C PHE A 120 4.50 4.44 -20.79
N ILE A 121 4.06 3.59 -19.86
CA ILE A 121 2.84 3.89 -19.09
C ILE A 121 3.13 5.14 -18.26
N PRO A 122 2.38 6.25 -18.46
CA PRO A 122 2.61 7.45 -17.68
C PRO A 122 2.34 7.18 -16.21
N LYS A 123 3.14 7.82 -15.37
CA LYS A 123 3.06 7.70 -13.92
C LYS A 123 3.29 9.06 -13.29
N THR A 124 2.69 9.30 -12.15
CA THR A 124 2.83 10.55 -11.39
C THR A 124 3.21 10.21 -9.96
N MET A 125 4.20 10.93 -9.41
CA MET A 125 4.58 10.76 -8.01
C MET A 125 3.69 11.64 -7.14
N PHE A 126 3.23 11.09 -6.02
CA PHE A 126 2.49 11.82 -4.98
C PHE A 126 3.22 11.71 -3.67
N LEU A 127 3.30 12.83 -2.96
CA LEU A 127 3.64 12.89 -1.54
C LEU A 127 2.34 12.87 -0.74
N ALA A 128 2.24 12.00 0.27
CA ALA A 128 1.09 11.95 1.15
C ALA A 128 1.52 12.13 2.61
N ALA A 129 0.65 12.76 3.41
CA ALA A 129 0.82 12.90 4.85
C ALA A 129 -0.50 12.58 5.56
N VAL A 130 -0.46 11.67 6.52
CA VAL A 130 -1.62 11.25 7.32
C VAL A 130 -1.24 11.02 8.79
N ALA A 131 -2.17 11.29 9.68
CA ALA A 131 -2.10 10.97 11.10
C ALA A 131 -3.28 10.06 11.48
N ARG A 132 -3.28 9.58 12.72
CA ARG A 132 -4.40 8.78 13.22
C ARG A 132 -5.66 9.66 13.33
N PRO A 133 -6.82 9.19 12.85
CA PRO A 133 -8.09 9.89 13.06
C PRO A 133 -8.44 9.92 14.55
N THR A 134 -8.75 11.11 15.07
CA THR A 134 -9.07 11.33 16.49
C THR A 134 -10.42 12.02 16.66
N TYR A 135 -11.08 11.78 17.79
CA TYR A 135 -12.32 12.47 18.14
C TYR A 135 -12.01 13.73 18.95
N ASP A 136 -12.45 14.89 18.47
CA ASP A 136 -12.35 16.14 19.20
C ASP A 136 -13.61 16.33 20.07
N PHE A 137 -13.46 16.17 21.38
CA PHE A 137 -14.54 16.33 22.35
C PHE A 137 -15.09 17.76 22.41
N HIS A 138 -14.25 18.77 22.20
CA HIS A 138 -14.68 20.17 22.24
C HIS A 138 -15.51 20.53 21.01
N ARG A 139 -15.11 20.04 19.84
CA ARG A 139 -15.82 20.29 18.58
C ARG A 139 -16.94 19.29 18.30
N LYS A 140 -17.07 18.26 19.14
CA LYS A 140 -17.97 17.10 18.96
C LYS A 140 -17.89 16.54 17.54
N CYS A 141 -16.68 16.49 17.00
CA CYS A 141 -16.44 16.07 15.62
C CYS A 141 -15.19 15.21 15.53
N ARG A 142 -15.23 14.25 14.61
CA ARG A 142 -14.08 13.39 14.36
C ARG A 142 -13.17 14.04 13.33
N TRP A 143 -11.92 14.28 13.71
CA TRP A 143 -10.89 14.62 12.75
C TRP A 143 -10.49 13.35 11.97
N ASN A 144 -10.47 13.46 10.64
CA ASN A 144 -10.32 12.31 9.76
C ASN A 144 -8.87 11.83 9.55
N GLY A 145 -7.88 12.44 10.22
CA GLY A 145 -6.46 12.08 10.14
C GLY A 145 -5.76 12.46 8.83
N LYS A 146 -6.48 12.95 7.82
CA LYS A 146 -5.90 13.30 6.51
C LYS A 146 -5.21 14.66 6.60
N ILE A 147 -3.92 14.76 6.28
CA ILE A 147 -3.19 16.06 6.24
C ILE A 147 -3.07 16.56 4.81
N GLY A 148 -2.71 15.70 3.87
CA GLY A 148 -2.71 16.08 2.46
C GLY A 148 -2.11 15.03 1.56
N ILE A 149 -2.37 15.24 0.27
CA ILE A 149 -1.78 14.51 -0.83
C ILE A 149 -1.41 15.53 -1.91
N TRP A 150 -0.22 15.41 -2.49
CA TRP A 150 0.29 16.39 -3.43
C TRP A 150 0.95 15.70 -4.60
N ALA A 151 0.44 15.95 -5.80
CA ALA A 151 1.12 15.59 -7.04
C ALA A 151 2.43 16.40 -7.16
N LEU A 152 3.55 15.68 -7.33
CA LEU A 152 4.87 16.29 -7.53
C LEU A 152 5.06 16.63 -9.01
N THR A 153 4.27 17.59 -9.46
CA THR A 153 4.22 18.04 -10.85
C THR A 153 4.44 19.53 -10.97
N GLU A 154 4.99 19.95 -12.10
CA GLU A 154 5.17 21.35 -12.48
C GLU A 154 4.44 21.66 -13.79
N LYS A 155 4.05 22.93 -13.93
CA LYS A 155 3.53 23.47 -15.19
C LYS A 155 4.71 23.95 -16.03
N TYR A 156 4.73 23.58 -17.31
CA TYR A 156 5.73 24.04 -18.27
C TYR A 156 5.06 24.46 -19.58
N VAL A 157 5.72 25.35 -20.32
CA VAL A 157 5.25 25.81 -21.63
C VAL A 157 5.80 24.89 -22.72
N ALA A 158 4.91 24.40 -23.59
CA ALA A 158 5.27 23.58 -24.74
C ALA A 158 6.21 24.33 -25.69
N GLN A 159 7.47 23.89 -25.77
CA GLN A 159 8.49 24.50 -26.64
C GLN A 159 8.32 24.14 -28.13
N ARG A 160 7.74 22.96 -28.41
CA ARG A 160 7.50 22.44 -29.76
C ARG A 160 6.02 22.14 -29.94
N SER A 161 5.51 22.42 -31.13
CA SER A 161 4.20 21.94 -31.57
C SER A 161 4.26 20.43 -31.81
N SER A 162 3.16 19.75 -31.50
CA SER A 162 2.91 18.36 -31.86
C SER A 162 1.47 18.26 -32.37
N GLN A 163 1.13 17.12 -32.98
CA GLN A 163 -0.20 16.87 -33.56
C GLN A 163 -1.37 17.22 -32.61
N TYR A 164 -1.21 16.99 -31.30
CA TYR A 164 -2.25 17.20 -30.30
C TYR A 164 -1.99 18.38 -29.36
N ARG A 165 -0.96 19.18 -29.64
CA ARG A 165 -0.49 20.22 -28.70
C ARG A 165 0.25 21.34 -29.43
N PRO A 166 -0.35 22.52 -29.60
CA PRO A 166 0.35 23.66 -30.19
C PRO A 166 1.50 24.15 -29.31
N LYS A 167 2.45 24.87 -29.92
CA LYS A 167 3.53 25.55 -29.19
C LYS A 167 2.90 26.62 -28.27
N GLY A 168 3.42 26.75 -27.06
CA GLY A 168 2.88 27.71 -26.07
C GLY A 168 1.82 27.15 -25.13
N THR A 169 1.27 25.94 -25.36
CA THR A 169 0.32 25.33 -24.43
C THR A 169 0.96 25.04 -23.08
N ILE A 170 0.30 25.45 -22.00
CA ILE A 170 0.69 25.10 -20.62
C ILE A 170 0.40 23.61 -20.41
N CYS A 171 1.40 22.86 -20.01
CA CYS A 171 1.33 21.42 -19.80
C CYS A 171 1.84 21.05 -18.43
N THR A 172 1.37 19.93 -17.92
CA THR A 172 1.83 19.38 -16.64
C THR A 172 2.80 18.24 -16.90
N ARG A 173 3.92 18.22 -16.18
CA ARG A 173 4.86 17.09 -16.14
C ARG A 173 5.30 16.83 -14.70
N ASN A 174 5.85 15.65 -14.45
CA ASN A 174 6.49 15.38 -13.16
C ASN A 174 7.72 16.25 -12.99
N ILE A 175 7.98 16.63 -11.75
CA ILE A 175 9.25 17.22 -11.35
C ILE A 175 10.33 16.14 -11.54
N GLU A 176 11.41 16.46 -12.23
CA GLU A 176 12.48 15.50 -12.55
C GLU A 176 13.35 15.18 -11.33
N SER A 177 13.66 16.19 -10.51
CA SER A 177 14.46 16.06 -9.29
C SER A 177 13.70 16.64 -8.12
N ILE A 178 13.38 15.79 -7.14
CA ILE A 178 12.70 16.21 -5.92
C ILE A 178 13.77 16.45 -4.86
N ASP A 179 13.95 17.70 -4.47
CA ASP A 179 14.89 18.08 -3.43
C ASP A 179 14.21 18.26 -2.07
N ARG A 180 15.03 18.55 -1.06
CA ARG A 180 14.58 18.80 0.31
C ARG A 180 13.65 20.02 0.41
N GLU A 181 13.81 21.01 -0.47
CA GLU A 181 13.02 22.24 -0.43
C GLU A 181 11.60 22.01 -0.93
N VAL A 182 11.44 21.20 -1.97
CA VAL A 182 10.13 20.74 -2.44
C VAL A 182 9.40 20.02 -1.31
N TYR A 183 10.06 19.08 -0.61
CA TYR A 183 9.45 18.41 0.55
C TYR A 183 9.03 19.38 1.65
N LYS A 184 9.97 20.25 2.09
CA LYS A 184 9.71 21.24 3.12
C LYS A 184 8.56 22.16 2.76
N SER A 185 8.51 22.64 1.52
CA SER A 185 7.46 23.55 1.07
C SER A 185 6.08 22.92 1.19
N LYS A 186 5.90 21.67 0.75
CA LYS A 186 4.62 20.96 0.81
C LYS A 186 4.19 20.70 2.25
N ILE A 187 5.10 20.18 3.08
CA ILE A 187 4.82 19.83 4.46
C ILE A 187 4.53 21.10 5.28
N THR A 188 5.42 22.09 5.24
CA THR A 188 5.30 23.32 6.04
C THR A 188 4.06 24.12 5.66
N LEU A 189 3.75 24.30 4.37
CA LEU A 189 2.54 25.00 3.94
C LEU A 189 1.27 24.28 4.42
N SER A 190 1.26 22.95 4.46
CA SER A 190 0.10 22.17 4.88
C SER A 190 -0.16 22.22 6.38
N LEU A 191 0.89 22.19 7.19
CA LEU A 191 0.80 22.30 8.65
C LEU A 191 0.38 23.72 9.06
N ILE A 192 0.92 24.74 8.41
CA ILE A 192 0.57 26.14 8.68
C ILE A 192 -0.87 26.46 8.23
N SER A 193 -1.27 26.07 7.02
CA SER A 193 -2.60 26.39 6.45
C SER A 193 -3.77 25.73 7.19
N ARG A 194 -3.54 24.60 7.87
CA ARG A 194 -4.57 23.85 8.58
C ARG A 194 -4.67 24.18 10.08
N ARG A 195 -4.14 25.34 10.48
CA ARG A 195 -4.21 25.85 11.87
C ARG A 195 -3.50 24.93 12.87
N TRP A 196 -2.42 24.26 12.45
CA TRP A 196 -1.49 23.62 13.39
C TRP A 196 -0.44 24.58 13.96
N THR A 197 -0.59 25.91 13.75
CA THR A 197 -0.08 26.97 14.65
C THR A 197 -0.91 28.25 14.49
N PRO A 198 -1.36 28.91 15.56
CA PRO A 198 -1.14 30.33 15.76
C PRO A 198 0.29 30.49 16.27
N THR A 199 1.17 31.10 15.48
CA THR A 199 2.49 31.58 15.93
C THR A 199 3.38 30.49 16.56
N SER A 200 4.33 29.96 15.80
CA SER A 200 5.34 28.96 16.19
C SER A 200 6.30 29.38 17.34
N SER A 201 5.96 30.40 18.11
CA SER A 201 6.64 30.81 19.34
C SER A 201 5.69 30.95 20.54
N GLN A 202 4.36 30.82 20.38
CA GLN A 202 3.40 30.96 21.49
C GLN A 202 2.68 29.65 21.87
N LEU A 203 2.86 28.55 21.13
CA LEU A 203 2.15 27.27 21.37
C LEU A 203 3.03 26.01 21.51
N GLY A 204 4.35 26.14 21.65
CA GLY A 204 5.20 25.07 22.21
C GLY A 204 5.29 23.73 21.44
N TRP A 205 4.93 23.67 20.16
CA TRP A 205 5.03 22.43 19.38
C TRP A 205 6.49 22.08 19.06
N SER A 206 7.00 20.98 19.63
CA SER A 206 8.29 20.39 19.26
C SER A 206 8.09 19.30 18.20
N ILE A 207 8.50 19.58 16.96
CA ILE A 207 8.43 18.61 15.86
C ILE A 207 9.71 17.79 15.84
N ARG A 208 9.59 16.47 16.03
CA ARG A 208 10.70 15.52 15.93
C ARG A 208 10.53 14.65 14.68
N LEU A 209 11.60 14.52 13.90
CA LEU A 209 11.65 13.55 12.80
C LEU A 209 11.98 12.17 13.36
N ILE A 210 11.15 11.19 13.02
CA ILE A 210 11.36 9.78 13.33
C ILE A 210 11.59 9.07 12.01
N PHE A 211 12.77 8.46 11.86
CA PHE A 211 13.09 7.68 10.67
C PHE A 211 12.65 6.23 10.84
N GLN A 212 12.07 5.67 9.79
CA GLN A 212 11.72 4.26 9.77
C GLN A 212 12.97 3.39 9.66
N PRO A 213 12.96 2.20 10.25
CA PRO A 213 14.05 1.24 10.07
C PRO A 213 14.20 0.88 8.58
N PRO A 214 15.42 0.65 8.09
CA PRO A 214 15.67 0.21 6.72
C PRO A 214 14.82 -1.00 6.30
N ASN A 215 14.40 -1.03 5.04
CA ASN A 215 13.65 -2.15 4.44
C ASN A 215 12.34 -2.52 5.19
N SER A 216 11.68 -1.54 5.79
CA SER A 216 10.50 -1.74 6.65
C SER A 216 9.22 -1.05 6.15
N PRO A 217 8.74 -1.34 4.92
CA PRO A 217 7.52 -0.73 4.39
C PRO A 217 6.26 -1.10 5.20
N ASP A 218 6.34 -2.17 5.99
CA ASP A 218 5.32 -2.63 6.94
C ASP A 218 5.26 -1.81 8.25
N LEU A 219 6.16 -0.84 8.44
CA LEU A 219 6.14 0.14 9.53
C LEU A 219 5.62 1.52 9.09
N ASN A 220 5.08 1.63 7.87
CA ASN A 220 4.47 2.85 7.37
C ASN A 220 2.98 2.64 7.05
N VAL A 221 2.09 3.41 7.66
CA VAL A 221 0.64 3.39 7.39
C VAL A 221 0.35 3.63 5.89
N LEU A 222 1.15 4.48 5.25
CA LEU A 222 0.96 4.85 3.86
C LEU A 222 1.15 3.64 2.93
N ASP A 223 2.24 2.90 3.11
CA ASP A 223 2.54 1.68 2.36
C ASP A 223 1.71 0.46 2.79
N LEU A 224 1.40 0.35 4.09
CA LEU A 224 0.60 -0.74 4.62
C LEU A 224 -0.80 -0.83 4.01
N GLY A 225 -1.44 0.33 3.77
CA GLY A 225 -2.85 0.32 3.35
C GLY A 225 -3.34 1.54 2.60
N LEU A 226 -2.85 2.75 2.91
CA LEU A 226 -3.39 3.97 2.31
C LEU A 226 -3.26 3.93 0.79
N PHE A 227 -2.03 3.73 0.33
CA PHE A 227 -1.70 3.75 -1.08
C PHE A 227 -2.35 2.61 -1.86
N ALA A 228 -2.38 1.40 -1.29
CA ALA A 228 -3.05 0.27 -1.90
C ALA A 228 -4.56 0.53 -2.07
N SER A 229 -5.19 1.14 -1.05
CA SER A 229 -6.60 1.53 -1.10
C SER A 229 -6.86 2.56 -2.18
N MET A 230 -6.04 3.62 -2.25
CA MET A 230 -6.18 4.66 -3.28
C MET A 230 -5.97 4.10 -4.69
N GLN A 231 -4.95 3.27 -4.91
CA GLN A 231 -4.72 2.60 -6.20
C GLN A 231 -5.93 1.76 -6.62
N SER A 232 -6.55 1.03 -5.68
CA SER A 232 -7.72 0.20 -5.98
C SER A 232 -8.93 0.99 -6.48
N LEU A 233 -9.08 2.26 -6.04
CA LEU A 233 -10.11 3.19 -6.51
C LEU A 233 -9.71 3.83 -7.82
N GLN A 234 -8.48 4.34 -7.90
CA GLN A 234 -7.93 5.00 -9.09
C GLN A 234 -7.96 4.10 -10.33
N TYR A 235 -7.66 2.80 -10.21
CA TYR A 235 -7.70 1.88 -11.34
C TYR A 235 -9.10 1.57 -11.89
N ARG A 236 -10.17 1.97 -11.19
CA ARG A 236 -11.56 1.87 -11.68
C ARG A 236 -11.91 2.99 -12.65
N ILE A 237 -11.15 4.08 -12.64
CA ILE A 237 -11.39 5.26 -13.47
C ILE A 237 -10.53 5.14 -14.74
N PRO A 238 -11.09 5.35 -15.95
CA PRO A 238 -10.29 5.45 -17.15
C PRO A 238 -9.53 6.78 -17.17
N ILE A 239 -8.20 6.72 -17.35
CA ILE A 239 -7.32 7.88 -17.26
C ILE A 239 -6.61 8.04 -18.59
N TYR A 240 -6.62 9.25 -19.15
CA TYR A 240 -6.02 9.54 -20.46
C TYR A 240 -4.91 10.58 -20.36
N LYS A 241 -5.03 11.53 -19.44
CA LYS A 241 -4.06 12.61 -19.18
C LYS A 241 -3.51 12.53 -17.77
N ILE A 242 -2.39 13.23 -17.56
CA ILE A 242 -1.78 13.37 -16.23
C ILE A 242 -2.72 14.08 -15.25
N THR A 243 -3.53 15.04 -15.71
CA THR A 243 -4.53 15.75 -14.89
C THR A 243 -5.60 14.78 -14.40
N ASP A 244 -6.12 13.92 -15.27
CA ASP A 244 -7.13 12.93 -14.90
C ASP A 244 -6.59 11.96 -13.84
N LEU A 245 -5.29 11.65 -13.88
CA LEU A 245 -4.63 10.83 -12.84
C LEU A 245 -4.55 11.56 -11.51
N ILE A 246 -4.24 12.86 -11.53
CA ILE A 246 -4.20 13.71 -10.33
C ILE A 246 -5.58 13.78 -9.71
N ASP A 247 -6.61 14.08 -10.50
CA ASP A 247 -7.99 14.19 -10.04
C ASP A 247 -8.49 12.85 -9.46
N ALA A 248 -8.22 11.73 -10.15
CA ALA A 248 -8.60 10.40 -9.66
C ALA A 248 -7.94 10.02 -8.32
N VAL A 249 -6.68 10.40 -8.12
CA VAL A 249 -5.96 10.14 -6.86
C VAL A 249 -6.46 11.07 -5.74
N ASP A 250 -6.66 12.36 -6.03
CA ASP A 250 -7.22 13.32 -5.09
C ASP A 250 -8.62 12.92 -4.63
N ASP A 251 -9.47 12.46 -5.55
CA ASP A 251 -10.80 11.98 -5.24
C ASP A 251 -10.75 10.70 -4.42
N ALA A 252 -9.90 9.73 -4.78
CA ALA A 252 -9.70 8.53 -3.97
C ALA A 252 -9.25 8.87 -2.52
N TYR A 253 -8.36 9.84 -2.36
CA TYR A 253 -7.92 10.32 -1.05
C TYR A 253 -9.05 10.99 -0.27
N LYS A 254 -9.87 11.83 -0.92
CA LYS A 254 -11.03 12.50 -0.30
C LYS A 254 -12.12 11.50 0.11
N THR A 255 -12.40 10.50 -0.71
CA THR A 255 -13.45 9.50 -0.47
C THR A 255 -13.11 8.53 0.66
N MET A 256 -11.83 8.26 0.93
CA MET A 256 -11.43 7.31 1.97
C MET A 256 -11.98 7.70 3.35
N SER A 257 -12.64 6.78 4.07
CA SER A 257 -13.21 7.11 5.38
C SER A 257 -12.15 7.21 6.49
N ALA A 258 -12.48 7.96 7.55
CA ALA A 258 -11.67 7.99 8.77
C ALA A 258 -11.54 6.58 9.38
N ASP A 259 -12.60 5.77 9.34
CA ASP A 259 -12.55 4.39 9.84
C ASP A 259 -11.55 3.52 9.07
N THR A 260 -11.48 3.68 7.74
CA THR A 260 -10.51 2.96 6.92
C THR A 260 -9.08 3.34 7.29
N LEU A 261 -8.84 4.63 7.55
CA LEU A 261 -7.52 5.10 7.96
C LEU A 261 -7.14 4.56 9.35
N ASP A 262 -8.04 4.64 10.32
CA ASP A 262 -7.83 4.08 11.66
C ASP A 262 -7.63 2.55 11.62
N ASP A 263 -8.37 1.84 10.76
CA ASP A 263 -8.14 0.42 10.52
C ASP A 263 -6.70 0.14 10.06
N ILE A 264 -6.07 1.01 9.27
CA ILE A 264 -4.68 0.84 8.85
C ILE A 264 -3.72 1.10 10.03
N PHE A 265 -3.99 2.05 10.92
CA PHE A 265 -3.21 2.25 12.14
C PHE A 265 -3.30 1.03 13.07
N LEU A 266 -4.46 0.42 13.21
CA LEU A 266 -4.61 -0.84 13.94
C LEU A 266 -3.85 -1.99 13.26
N THR A 267 -3.76 -2.01 11.92
CA THR A 267 -2.87 -2.94 11.20
C THR A 267 -1.42 -2.70 11.58
N LEU A 268 -0.98 -1.44 11.66
CA LEU A 268 0.40 -1.11 12.02
C LEU A 268 0.76 -1.69 13.39
N GLN A 269 -0.09 -1.52 14.41
CA GLN A 269 0.12 -2.13 15.73
C GLN A 269 0.19 -3.67 15.66
N SER A 270 -0.62 -4.30 14.80
CA SER A 270 -0.52 -5.74 14.57
C SER A 270 0.80 -6.15 13.92
N CYS A 271 1.29 -5.37 12.95
CA CYS A 271 2.62 -5.58 12.36
C CYS A 271 3.70 -5.48 13.43
N MET A 272 3.66 -4.41 14.24
CA MET A 272 4.58 -4.19 15.34
C MET A 272 4.62 -5.38 16.31
N LEU A 273 3.46 -5.91 16.72
CA LEU A 273 3.39 -7.14 17.53
C LEU A 273 4.02 -8.35 16.85
N CYS A 274 3.78 -8.54 15.56
CA CYS A 274 4.39 -9.64 14.81
C CYS A 274 5.91 -9.47 14.69
N ILE A 275 6.41 -8.25 14.57
CA ILE A 275 7.85 -7.95 14.54
C ILE A 275 8.50 -8.38 15.86
N LEU A 276 7.88 -8.07 17.00
CA LEU A 276 8.39 -8.52 18.30
C LEU A 276 8.38 -10.04 18.42
N LYS A 277 7.31 -10.71 17.98
CA LYS A 277 7.20 -12.19 18.02
C LYS A 277 8.21 -12.92 17.14
N GLU A 278 8.70 -12.25 16.09
CA GLU A 278 9.64 -12.80 15.11
C GLU A 278 11.06 -12.21 15.26
N ASP A 279 11.38 -11.64 16.41
CA ASP A 279 12.69 -11.05 16.73
C ASP A 279 13.17 -10.06 15.66
N GLY A 280 12.30 -9.13 15.26
CA GLY A 280 12.58 -8.14 14.21
C GLY A 280 12.36 -8.65 12.78
N GLY A 281 12.04 -9.94 12.62
CA GLY A 281 11.80 -10.59 11.35
C GLY A 281 10.58 -10.05 10.60
N ASN A 282 10.46 -10.46 9.32
CA ASN A 282 9.31 -10.15 8.48
C ASN A 282 8.60 -11.41 7.99
N GLN A 283 8.91 -12.60 8.54
CA GLN A 283 8.36 -13.88 8.09
C GLN A 283 6.99 -14.23 8.70
N TYR A 284 6.27 -13.25 9.23
CA TYR A 284 4.93 -13.46 9.77
C TYR A 284 3.81 -13.37 8.73
N LYS A 285 2.67 -13.96 9.09
CA LYS A 285 1.36 -13.71 8.50
C LYS A 285 0.61 -12.72 9.39
N LEU A 286 0.17 -11.61 8.81
CA LEU A 286 -0.58 -10.60 9.56
C LEU A 286 -1.90 -11.18 10.08
N PRO A 287 -2.21 -11.06 11.39
CA PRO A 287 -3.45 -11.57 11.95
C PRO A 287 -4.65 -10.76 11.44
N HIS A 288 -5.76 -11.44 11.16
CA HIS A 288 -7.01 -10.80 10.79
C HIS A 288 -7.80 -10.40 12.04
N MET A 289 -7.80 -9.12 12.38
CA MET A 289 -8.42 -8.62 13.63
C MET A 289 -9.93 -8.40 13.58
N ALA A 290 -10.61 -8.68 12.45
CA ALA A 290 -12.05 -8.47 12.29
C ALA A 290 -12.52 -7.08 12.78
N LYS A 291 -11.76 -6.03 12.46
CA LYS A 291 -11.86 -4.69 13.07
C LYS A 291 -13.25 -4.06 12.95
N ALA A 292 -13.93 -4.27 11.83
CA ALA A 292 -15.31 -3.83 11.63
C ALA A 292 -16.31 -4.49 12.62
N LYS A 293 -16.02 -5.69 13.12
CA LYS A 293 -16.81 -6.35 14.18
C LYS A 293 -16.52 -5.71 15.53
N LEU A 294 -15.25 -5.47 15.85
CA LEU A 294 -14.82 -4.84 17.10
C LEU A 294 -15.37 -3.41 17.25
N ARG A 295 -15.34 -2.61 16.17
CA ARG A 295 -15.92 -1.27 16.13
C ARG A 295 -17.43 -1.27 16.40
N ARG A 296 -18.17 -2.22 15.83
CA ARG A 296 -19.62 -2.37 16.09
C ARG A 296 -19.94 -2.76 17.53
N ALA A 297 -18.98 -3.33 18.24
CA ALA A 297 -19.12 -3.74 19.64
C ALA A 297 -18.54 -2.69 20.62
N ASN A 298 -18.18 -1.50 20.16
CA ASN A 298 -17.69 -0.37 20.97
C ASN A 298 -16.40 -0.67 21.77
N TRP A 299 -15.53 -1.53 21.25
CA TRP A 299 -14.22 -1.84 21.86
C TRP A 299 -13.13 -0.81 21.53
N PHE A 300 -13.46 0.22 20.73
CA PHE A 300 -12.56 1.28 20.27
C PHE A 300 -13.28 2.63 20.30
#